data_AF-A0A1C5KH08-F1
#
_entry.id   AF-A0A1C5KH08-F1
#
_cell.length_a   1.000
_cell.length_b   1.000
_cell.length_c   1.000
_cell.angle_alpha   90.00
_cell.angle_beta   90.00
_cell.angle_gamma   90.00
#
_symmetry.space_group_name_H-M   'P 1'
#
loop_
_entity.id
_entity.type
_entity.pdbx_description
1 polymer ?
#
loop_
_entity_poly.entity_id
_entity_poly.type
_entity_poly.pdbx_seq_one_letter_code
_entity_poly.pdbx_strand_id
1 'polypeptide(L)'
;MGLNDMLRKMAVLLERRQDALFSYDVSKQKKYIAKLGNPRDEIERSYFQYKCQMQFNGKGITFLLNLVSFPVAILYWFKYGKKVQVNRLEHKNLVFFRDGKPENILPKSLKKRYKAIESNPVEGTLLTAKDKKFIKGIICRYPFSWQFILKCLIKIGRYSFAIEEYSPEAIAVCAEYSFTSSVLTAYCKQRNIKHIDVMHGEKMYYMRDSFFKFDECYIWDEYYGKILASMKADKNQFVVEVPASLKFDGELIRTQKYDYTYYLGAESEEVLKEISKILEQLYKSGNKISIRPHPRYSNMDIVKKIFTFADVEDTTQTSIEQSLLQSGAAISLYSTVLNQALCNSIPIIIDNMSNPENFNKLKELGYVCLYKEHRLLSEVLEKSV
;
A
#
# COMPACT_ATOMS: atom_id res chain seq x y z
N MET A 1 30.84 -0.66 1.58
CA MET A 1 29.36 -0.71 1.47
C MET A 1 29.00 -1.06 0.04
N GLY A 2 28.17 -2.10 -0.19
CA GLY A 2 27.80 -2.53 -1.53
C GLY A 2 26.77 -1.61 -2.19
N LEU A 3 26.82 -1.49 -3.51
CA LEU A 3 25.92 -0.65 -4.33
C LEU A 3 24.43 -0.93 -4.03
N ASN A 4 24.07 -2.20 -3.79
CA ASN A 4 22.71 -2.61 -3.44
C ASN A 4 22.25 -2.06 -2.08
N ASP A 5 23.16 -1.96 -1.11
CA ASP A 5 22.85 -1.45 0.22
C ASP A 5 22.70 0.08 0.22
N MET A 6 23.47 0.76 -0.63
CA MET A 6 23.32 2.19 -0.91
C MET A 6 22.01 2.47 -1.67
N LEU A 7 21.68 1.69 -2.69
CA LEU A 7 20.41 1.80 -3.43
C LEU A 7 19.20 1.51 -2.53
N ARG A 8 19.30 0.53 -1.64
CA ARG A 8 18.27 0.23 -0.65
C ARG A 8 18.12 1.36 0.36
N LYS A 9 19.22 1.92 0.88
CA LYS A 9 19.18 3.11 1.75
C LYS A 9 18.64 4.35 1.03
N MET A 10 18.97 4.56 -0.24
CA MET A 10 18.42 5.65 -1.06
C MET A 10 16.93 5.43 -1.36
N ALA A 11 16.50 4.21 -1.65
CA ALA A 11 15.09 3.86 -1.80
C ALA A 11 14.33 4.08 -0.48
N VAL A 12 14.89 3.68 0.66
CA VAL A 12 14.34 3.94 2.00
C VAL A 12 14.35 5.43 2.34
N LEU A 13 15.34 6.21 1.91
CA LEU A 13 15.37 7.67 2.07
C LEU A 13 14.33 8.39 1.19
N LEU A 14 14.13 7.90 -0.04
CA LEU A 14 13.07 8.36 -0.94
C LEU A 14 11.68 7.94 -0.45
N GLU A 15 11.55 6.76 0.16
CA GLU A 15 10.35 6.32 0.87
C GLU A 15 10.15 7.07 2.18
N ARG A 16 11.21 7.47 2.90
CA ARG A 16 11.13 8.33 4.11
C ARG A 16 10.64 9.73 3.81
N ARG A 17 10.77 10.20 2.55
CA ARG A 17 10.01 11.38 2.08
C ARG A 17 8.49 11.12 1.97
N GLN A 18 7.97 10.01 2.52
CA GLN A 18 6.55 9.74 2.80
C GLN A 18 5.87 10.75 3.74
N ASP A 19 6.58 11.78 4.21
CA ASP A 19 5.93 13.03 4.60
C ASP A 19 5.00 13.59 3.51
N ALA A 20 5.10 13.15 2.25
CA ALA A 20 4.16 13.49 1.18
C ALA A 20 2.67 13.33 1.54
N LEU A 21 2.30 12.36 2.38
CA LEU A 21 0.90 12.18 2.80
C LEU A 21 0.39 13.36 3.64
N PHE A 22 1.19 13.82 4.61
CA PHE A 22 0.82 14.88 5.55
C PHE A 22 1.21 16.29 5.05
N SER A 23 2.27 16.39 4.26
CA SER A 23 2.81 17.66 3.75
C SER A 23 2.03 18.26 2.58
N TYR A 24 1.25 17.46 1.85
CA TYR A 24 0.52 17.96 0.68
C TYR A 24 -0.93 18.32 1.01
N ASP A 25 -1.28 19.58 0.75
CA ASP A 25 -2.63 20.11 1.02
C ASP A 25 -3.74 19.35 0.27
N VAL A 26 -4.77 18.91 1.00
CA VAL A 26 -5.88 18.11 0.45
C VAL A 26 -6.70 18.92 -0.55
N SER A 27 -6.87 20.23 -0.32
CA SER A 27 -7.62 21.10 -1.24
C SER A 27 -6.90 21.24 -2.59
N LYS A 28 -5.56 21.35 -2.58
CA LYS A 28 -4.72 21.34 -3.80
C LYS A 28 -4.84 20.01 -4.54
N GLN A 29 -4.84 18.88 -3.83
CA GLN A 29 -5.04 17.56 -4.45
C GLN A 29 -6.42 17.45 -5.13
N LYS A 30 -7.49 17.87 -4.44
CA LYS A 30 -8.87 17.94 -4.99
C LYS A 30 -8.94 18.78 -6.26
N LYS A 31 -8.39 20.00 -6.22
CA LYS A 31 -8.32 20.90 -7.39
C LYS A 31 -7.54 20.28 -8.55
N TYR A 32 -6.43 19.61 -8.28
CA TYR A 32 -5.62 18.97 -9.30
C TYR A 32 -6.35 17.79 -9.97
N ILE A 33 -6.94 16.89 -9.20
CA ILE A 33 -7.75 15.77 -9.72
C ILE A 33 -8.91 16.30 -10.56
N ALA A 34 -9.64 17.32 -10.08
CA ALA A 34 -10.76 17.91 -10.81
C ALA A 34 -10.34 18.50 -12.16
N LYS A 35 -9.18 19.15 -12.21
CA LYS A 35 -8.62 19.75 -13.44
C LYS A 35 -8.35 18.72 -14.55
N LEU A 36 -8.02 17.47 -14.21
CA LEU A 36 -7.75 16.43 -15.20
C LEU A 36 -9.03 15.95 -15.90
N GLY A 37 -10.21 16.20 -15.33
CA GLY A 37 -11.49 15.81 -15.93
C GLY A 37 -11.77 14.31 -15.82
N ASN A 38 -12.57 13.78 -16.75
CA ASN A 38 -12.88 12.36 -16.82
C ASN A 38 -12.04 11.70 -17.91
N PRO A 39 -11.35 10.60 -17.63
CA PRO A 39 -10.55 9.89 -18.62
C PRO A 39 -11.44 9.16 -19.61
N ARG A 40 -11.03 9.13 -20.89
CA ARG A 40 -11.72 8.48 -22.00
C ARG A 40 -11.67 6.96 -21.92
N ASP A 41 -10.56 6.41 -21.45
CA ASP A 41 -10.33 4.97 -21.34
C ASP A 41 -9.30 4.63 -20.25
N GLU A 42 -9.04 3.34 -20.05
CA GLU A 42 -8.06 2.81 -19.11
C GLU A 42 -6.62 3.32 -19.34
N ILE A 43 -6.24 3.61 -20.59
CA ILE A 43 -4.90 4.14 -20.88
C ILE A 43 -4.80 5.57 -20.34
N GLU A 44 -5.82 6.39 -20.58
CA GLU A 44 -5.86 7.76 -20.06
C GLU A 44 -6.03 7.80 -18.54
N ARG A 45 -6.79 6.87 -17.93
CA ARG A 45 -6.86 6.70 -16.46
C ARG A 45 -5.47 6.57 -15.84
N SER A 46 -4.67 5.66 -16.41
CA SER A 46 -3.29 5.44 -16.03
C SER A 46 -2.42 6.67 -16.23
N TYR A 47 -2.60 7.40 -17.34
CA TYR A 47 -1.87 8.63 -17.59
C TYR A 47 -2.24 9.74 -16.57
N PHE A 48 -3.52 9.88 -16.22
CA PHE A 48 -3.97 10.85 -15.21
C PHE A 48 -3.41 10.52 -13.83
N GLN A 49 -3.42 9.25 -13.43
CA GLN A 49 -2.76 8.82 -12.20
C GLN A 49 -1.25 9.11 -12.23
N TYR A 50 -0.59 8.91 -13.37
CA TYR A 50 0.82 9.29 -13.56
C TYR A 50 1.03 10.80 -13.35
N LYS A 51 0.15 11.65 -13.91
CA LYS A 51 0.21 13.10 -13.71
C LYS A 51 0.05 13.48 -12.23
N CYS A 52 -0.89 12.88 -11.52
CA CYS A 52 -1.05 13.06 -10.08
C CYS A 52 0.23 12.69 -9.29
N GLN A 53 0.90 11.60 -9.66
CA GLN A 53 2.14 11.21 -9.00
C GLN A 53 3.32 12.13 -9.34
N MET A 54 3.43 12.58 -10.59
CA MET A 54 4.46 13.54 -11.00
C MET A 54 4.25 14.93 -10.38
N GLN A 55 3.02 15.26 -9.98
CA GLN A 55 2.74 16.50 -9.26
C GLN A 55 3.45 16.57 -7.91
N PHE A 56 3.67 15.43 -7.22
CA PHE A 56 4.49 15.38 -6.00
C PHE A 56 5.97 15.60 -6.26
N ASN A 57 6.47 15.11 -7.40
CA ASN A 57 7.88 15.25 -7.79
C ASN A 57 8.24 16.68 -8.26
N GLY A 58 7.24 17.45 -8.72
CA GLY A 58 7.46 18.75 -9.33
C GLY A 58 8.05 18.67 -10.75
N LYS A 59 8.13 19.82 -11.43
CA LYS A 59 8.46 19.89 -12.86
C LYS A 59 9.90 19.45 -13.17
N GLY A 60 10.87 19.85 -12.35
CA GLY A 60 12.30 19.55 -12.58
C GLY A 60 12.60 18.05 -12.49
N ILE A 61 12.17 17.40 -11.40
CA ILE A 61 12.35 15.95 -11.24
C ILE A 61 11.58 15.19 -12.32
N THR A 62 10.36 15.62 -12.66
CA THR A 62 9.58 15.00 -13.74
C THR A 62 10.30 15.09 -15.09
N PHE A 63 10.91 16.23 -15.41
CA PHE A 63 11.70 16.38 -16.63
C PHE A 63 12.90 15.43 -16.65
N LEU A 64 13.67 15.39 -15.55
CA LEU A 64 14.83 14.49 -15.42
C LEU A 64 14.42 13.02 -15.56
N LEU A 65 13.34 12.59 -14.93
CA LEU A 65 12.81 11.23 -15.05
C LEU A 65 12.46 10.87 -16.49
N ASN A 66 11.85 11.78 -17.25
CA ASN A 66 11.55 11.54 -18.65
C ASN A 66 12.83 11.48 -19.52
N LEU A 67 13.81 12.36 -19.26
CA LEU A 67 15.08 12.37 -19.96
C LEU A 67 15.84 11.04 -19.79
N VAL A 68 15.93 10.54 -18.56
CA VAL A 68 16.60 9.27 -18.25
C VAL A 68 15.80 8.07 -18.75
N SER A 69 14.47 8.13 -18.69
CA SER A 69 13.62 7.01 -19.10
C SER A 69 13.64 6.73 -20.60
N PHE A 70 13.91 7.74 -21.43
CA PHE A 70 13.95 7.58 -22.88
C PHE A 70 14.99 6.54 -23.35
N PRO A 71 16.30 6.70 -23.06
CA PRO A 71 17.30 5.72 -23.48
C PRO A 71 17.06 4.35 -22.84
N VAL A 72 16.60 4.31 -21.58
CA VAL A 72 16.29 3.05 -20.89
C VAL A 72 15.13 2.31 -21.57
N ALA A 73 14.09 3.02 -22.01
CA ALA A 73 12.97 2.43 -22.73
C ALA A 73 13.41 1.81 -24.06
N ILE A 74 14.31 2.49 -24.79
CA ILE A 74 14.88 1.99 -26.03
C ILE A 74 15.68 0.70 -25.77
N LEU A 75 16.58 0.71 -24.77
CA LEU A 75 17.37 -0.47 -24.40
C LEU A 75 16.47 -1.65 -24.02
N TYR A 76 15.44 -1.40 -23.22
CA TYR A 76 14.50 -2.42 -22.78
C TYR A 76 13.69 -3.01 -23.94
N TRP A 77 13.24 -2.16 -24.87
CA TRP A 77 12.51 -2.55 -26.08
C TRP A 77 13.28 -3.56 -26.93
N PHE A 78 14.58 -3.32 -27.14
CA PHE A 78 15.43 -4.21 -27.93
C PHE A 78 15.89 -5.44 -27.17
N LYS A 79 16.24 -5.31 -25.88
CA LYS A 79 16.70 -6.44 -25.05
C LYS A 79 15.63 -7.53 -24.93
N TYR A 80 14.40 -7.14 -24.59
CA TYR A 80 13.31 -8.09 -24.32
C TYR A 80 12.38 -8.31 -25.52
N GLY A 81 12.64 -7.61 -26.62
CA GLY A 81 11.92 -7.79 -27.88
C GLY A 81 12.44 -8.90 -28.78
N LYS A 82 13.47 -9.65 -28.35
CA LYS A 82 13.99 -10.83 -29.08
C LYS A 82 13.08 -12.04 -28.84
N LYS A 83 13.10 -13.01 -29.75
CA LYS A 83 12.39 -14.29 -29.54
C LYS A 83 13.04 -15.02 -28.38
N VAL A 84 12.35 -15.12 -27.26
CA VAL A 84 12.75 -15.92 -26.10
C VAL A 84 11.74 -17.06 -25.98
N GLN A 85 12.23 -18.29 -25.85
CA GLN A 85 11.38 -19.41 -25.45
C GLN A 85 11.10 -19.27 -23.96
N VAL A 86 9.83 -19.16 -23.62
CA VAL A 86 9.38 -19.25 -22.23
C VAL A 86 9.08 -20.72 -21.95
N ASN A 87 9.62 -21.24 -20.85
CA ASN A 87 9.27 -22.57 -20.37
C ASN A 87 7.80 -22.53 -19.97
N ARG A 88 6.94 -23.21 -20.74
CA ARG A 88 5.53 -23.33 -20.34
C ARG A 88 5.46 -24.23 -19.13
N LEU A 89 5.04 -23.64 -18.01
CA LEU A 89 4.76 -24.37 -16.79
C LEU A 89 3.32 -24.88 -16.82
N GLU A 90 2.94 -25.57 -15.74
CA GLU A 90 1.57 -26.01 -15.56
C GLU A 90 0.61 -24.81 -15.56
N HIS A 91 -0.55 -24.99 -16.20
CA HIS A 91 -1.65 -24.02 -16.20
C HIS A 91 -2.05 -23.63 -14.78
N LYS A 92 -2.25 -22.33 -14.52
CA LYS A 92 -2.73 -21.82 -13.23
C LYS A 92 -3.93 -20.92 -13.48
N ASN A 93 -5.04 -21.16 -12.78
CA ASN A 93 -6.24 -20.34 -12.95
C ASN A 93 -5.99 -18.87 -12.53
N LEU A 94 -5.19 -18.66 -11.48
CA LEU A 94 -4.82 -17.34 -10.97
C LEU A 94 -3.31 -17.23 -10.81
N VAL A 95 -2.73 -16.14 -11.31
CA VAL A 95 -1.38 -15.71 -10.96
C VAL A 95 -1.47 -14.50 -10.03
N PHE A 96 -0.91 -14.60 -8.83
CA PHE A 96 -0.89 -13.52 -7.84
C PHE A 96 0.52 -12.94 -7.67
N PHE A 97 0.71 -11.69 -8.14
CA PHE A 97 1.95 -10.96 -7.90
C PHE A 97 1.95 -10.34 -6.50
N ARG A 98 2.44 -11.11 -5.52
CA ARG A 98 2.52 -10.68 -4.11
C ARG A 98 3.41 -9.47 -3.90
N ASP A 99 4.50 -9.33 -4.66
CA ASP A 99 5.48 -8.25 -4.50
C ASP A 99 5.92 -8.09 -3.03
N GLY A 100 6.28 -9.21 -2.39
CA GLY A 100 6.74 -9.27 -0.99
C GLY A 100 5.64 -9.23 0.08
N LYS A 101 4.36 -9.23 -0.30
CA LYS A 101 3.22 -9.29 0.63
C LYS A 101 2.95 -10.73 1.09
N PRO A 102 2.39 -10.91 2.30
CA PRO A 102 2.05 -12.25 2.78
C PRO A 102 0.90 -12.84 1.96
N GLU A 103 0.85 -14.17 1.83
CA GLU A 103 -0.14 -14.87 1.01
C GLU A 103 -1.57 -14.79 1.58
N ASN A 104 -1.69 -14.60 2.90
CA ASN A 104 -2.97 -14.46 3.59
C ASN A 104 -3.68 -13.13 3.29
N ILE A 105 -3.07 -12.21 2.51
CA ILE A 105 -3.77 -11.04 1.98
C ILE A 105 -4.78 -11.39 0.90
N LEU A 106 -4.59 -12.51 0.19
CA LEU A 106 -5.51 -12.93 -0.86
C LEU A 106 -6.86 -13.35 -0.23
N PRO A 107 -7.99 -12.69 -0.58
CA PRO A 107 -9.32 -12.98 -0.06
C PRO A 107 -9.72 -14.45 -0.19
N LYS A 108 -10.50 -14.95 0.78
CA LYS A 108 -10.96 -16.35 0.81
C LYS A 108 -11.87 -16.65 -0.37
N SER A 109 -12.69 -15.69 -0.82
CA SER A 109 -13.53 -15.88 -2.01
C SER A 109 -12.70 -16.11 -3.28
N LEU A 110 -11.56 -15.41 -3.43
CA LEU A 110 -10.65 -15.62 -4.55
C LEU A 110 -9.94 -16.97 -4.46
N LYS A 111 -9.48 -17.36 -3.27
CA LYS A 111 -8.89 -18.69 -3.02
C LYS A 111 -9.88 -19.82 -3.34
N LYS A 112 -11.17 -19.62 -3.05
CA LYS A 112 -12.23 -20.59 -3.38
C LYS A 112 -12.59 -20.60 -4.87
N ARG A 113 -12.55 -19.43 -5.52
CA ARG A 113 -12.90 -19.26 -6.94
C ARG A 113 -11.85 -19.89 -7.87
N TYR A 114 -10.57 -19.74 -7.55
CA TYR A 114 -9.46 -20.21 -8.39
C TYR A 114 -8.74 -21.38 -7.71
N LYS A 115 -8.77 -22.56 -8.34
CA LYS A 115 -8.26 -23.80 -7.73
C LYS A 115 -6.75 -23.92 -7.79
N ALA A 116 -6.14 -23.59 -8.92
CA ALA A 116 -4.70 -23.58 -9.12
C ALA A 116 -4.19 -22.13 -9.10
N ILE A 117 -3.46 -21.78 -8.03
CA ILE A 117 -2.94 -20.42 -7.81
C ILE A 117 -1.41 -20.46 -7.81
N GLU A 118 -0.80 -19.65 -8.67
CA GLU A 118 0.63 -19.33 -8.56
C GLU A 118 0.81 -18.07 -7.73
N SER A 119 1.42 -18.22 -6.57
CA SER A 119 1.56 -17.15 -5.59
C SER A 119 3.01 -16.72 -5.51
N ASN A 120 3.34 -15.62 -6.18
CA ASN A 120 4.71 -15.15 -6.48
C ASN A 120 5.36 -15.88 -7.67
N PRO A 121 4.86 -15.65 -8.90
CA PRO A 121 5.37 -16.28 -10.11
C PRO A 121 6.86 -15.96 -10.33
N VAL A 122 7.52 -16.84 -11.08
CA VAL A 122 8.91 -16.67 -11.53
C VAL A 122 9.10 -15.28 -12.14
N GLU A 123 10.18 -14.61 -11.76
CA GLU A 123 10.50 -13.31 -12.33
C GLU A 123 10.96 -13.46 -13.78
N GLY A 124 10.30 -12.73 -14.67
CA GLY A 124 10.67 -12.71 -16.07
C GLY A 124 10.12 -11.49 -16.80
N THR A 125 10.54 -11.35 -18.05
CA THR A 125 10.11 -10.28 -18.94
C THR A 125 10.14 -10.76 -20.37
N LEU A 126 9.05 -10.51 -21.09
CA LEU A 126 8.92 -10.83 -22.50
C LEU A 126 8.17 -9.72 -23.25
N LEU A 127 8.61 -9.36 -24.46
CA LEU A 127 7.88 -8.44 -25.34
C LEU A 127 7.57 -9.11 -26.69
N THR A 128 6.40 -9.71 -26.77
CA THR A 128 5.84 -10.29 -28.01
C THR A 128 5.45 -9.21 -29.01
N ALA A 129 5.13 -9.62 -30.25
CA ALA A 129 4.62 -8.70 -31.26
C ALA A 129 3.30 -8.02 -30.83
N LYS A 130 2.44 -8.73 -30.10
CA LYS A 130 1.17 -8.18 -29.57
C LYS A 130 1.45 -7.08 -28.54
N ASP A 131 2.41 -7.30 -27.65
CA ASP A 131 2.79 -6.33 -26.61
C ASP A 131 3.38 -5.06 -27.24
N LYS A 132 4.27 -5.24 -28.21
CA LYS A 132 4.84 -4.11 -28.96
C LYS A 132 3.76 -3.31 -29.67
N LYS A 133 2.74 -3.95 -30.25
CA LYS A 133 1.61 -3.25 -30.88
C LYS A 133 0.83 -2.43 -29.85
N PHE A 134 0.52 -3.01 -28.68
CA PHE A 134 -0.18 -2.31 -27.60
C PHE A 134 0.63 -1.10 -27.08
N ILE A 135 1.93 -1.28 -26.83
CA ILE A 135 2.81 -0.23 -26.33
C ILE A 135 3.01 0.89 -27.35
N LYS A 136 3.10 0.59 -28.65
CA LYS A 136 3.11 1.62 -29.70
C LYS A 136 1.88 2.52 -29.61
N GLY A 137 0.70 1.96 -29.32
CA GLY A 137 -0.51 2.74 -29.08
C GLY A 137 -0.38 3.73 -27.91
N ILE A 138 0.32 3.34 -26.84
CA ILE A 138 0.61 4.22 -25.69
C ILE A 138 1.59 5.33 -26.11
N ILE A 139 2.67 4.98 -26.83
CA ILE A 139 3.68 5.95 -27.30
C ILE A 139 3.02 6.99 -28.21
N CYS A 140 2.17 6.58 -29.16
CA CYS A 140 1.47 7.50 -30.05
C CYS A 140 0.57 8.49 -29.31
N ARG A 141 -0.02 8.09 -28.18
CA ARG A 141 -0.88 8.96 -27.36
C ARG A 141 -0.09 9.93 -26.47
N TYR A 142 1.08 9.51 -25.98
CA TYR A 142 1.86 10.29 -25.01
C TYR A 142 3.38 10.32 -25.32
N PRO A 143 3.80 10.80 -26.50
CA PRO A 143 5.14 10.59 -27.06
C PRO A 143 6.31 11.19 -26.25
N PHE A 144 6.04 12.13 -25.34
CA PHE A 144 7.06 12.78 -24.50
C PHE A 144 7.01 12.36 -23.03
N SER A 145 6.11 11.43 -22.67
CA SER A 145 5.97 10.94 -21.30
C SER A 145 6.76 9.64 -21.12
N TRP A 146 8.07 9.69 -21.38
CA TRP A 146 8.96 8.53 -21.36
C TRP A 146 9.02 7.80 -20.02
N GLN A 147 8.87 8.48 -18.88
CA GLN A 147 8.75 7.81 -17.57
C GLN A 147 7.49 6.96 -17.48
N PHE A 148 6.37 7.46 -18.02
CA PHE A 148 5.12 6.72 -18.09
C PHE A 148 5.23 5.52 -19.03
N ILE A 149 5.77 5.76 -20.24
CA ILE A 149 5.99 4.72 -21.27
C ILE A 149 6.91 3.62 -20.74
N LEU A 150 8.04 3.98 -20.14
CA LEU A 150 9.01 3.01 -19.61
C LEU A 150 8.39 2.10 -18.56
N LYS A 151 7.65 2.67 -17.58
CA LYS A 151 7.02 1.84 -16.55
C LYS A 151 5.92 0.95 -17.14
N CYS A 152 5.15 1.42 -18.12
CA CYS A 152 4.18 0.60 -18.84
C CYS A 152 4.88 -0.55 -19.59
N LEU A 153 5.96 -0.26 -20.33
CA LEU A 153 6.78 -1.23 -21.05
C LEU A 153 7.30 -2.34 -20.11
N ILE A 154 7.85 -1.97 -18.95
CA ILE A 154 8.35 -2.93 -17.96
C ILE A 154 7.22 -3.81 -17.40
N LYS A 155 6.10 -3.19 -17.00
CA LYS A 155 4.99 -3.92 -16.37
C LYS A 155 4.27 -4.83 -17.36
N ILE A 156 4.05 -4.37 -18.59
CA ILE A 156 3.49 -5.20 -19.68
C ILE A 156 4.43 -6.37 -19.97
N GLY A 157 5.74 -6.14 -20.00
CA GLY A 157 6.70 -7.21 -20.23
C GLY A 157 6.67 -8.30 -19.15
N ARG A 158 6.54 -7.90 -17.87
CA ARG A 158 6.35 -8.82 -16.75
C ARG A 158 5.03 -9.60 -16.85
N TYR A 159 3.95 -8.94 -17.23
CA TYR A 159 2.65 -9.59 -17.41
C TYR A 159 2.68 -10.56 -18.59
N SER A 160 3.23 -10.16 -19.73
CA SER A 160 3.35 -11.05 -20.88
C SER A 160 4.13 -12.31 -20.54
N PHE A 161 5.22 -12.20 -19.79
CA PHE A 161 5.99 -13.37 -19.37
C PHE A 161 5.13 -14.34 -18.55
N ALA A 162 4.46 -13.85 -17.49
CA ALA A 162 3.61 -14.69 -16.66
C ALA A 162 2.42 -15.28 -17.45
N ILE A 163 1.88 -14.54 -18.42
CA ILE A 163 0.81 -15.03 -19.28
C ILE A 163 1.29 -16.19 -20.15
N GLU A 164 2.46 -16.08 -20.78
CA GLU A 164 3.01 -17.15 -21.60
C GLU A 164 3.48 -18.36 -20.76
N GLU A 165 3.91 -18.12 -19.52
CA GLU A 165 4.40 -19.17 -18.61
C GLU A 165 3.27 -20.00 -17.99
N TYR A 166 2.20 -19.36 -17.50
CA TYR A 166 1.12 -20.03 -16.74
C TYR A 166 -0.24 -20.07 -17.44
N SER A 167 -0.42 -19.38 -18.57
CA SER A 167 -1.70 -19.28 -19.29
C SER A 167 -2.92 -18.93 -18.42
N PRO A 168 -2.87 -17.92 -17.53
CA PRO A 168 -3.87 -17.74 -16.50
C PRO A 168 -5.20 -17.17 -17.00
N GLU A 169 -6.27 -17.48 -16.26
CA GLU A 169 -7.60 -16.88 -16.44
C GLU A 169 -7.68 -15.50 -15.77
N ALA A 170 -6.94 -15.31 -14.67
CA ALA A 170 -6.88 -14.09 -13.92
C ALA A 170 -5.47 -13.77 -13.40
N ILE A 171 -5.21 -12.47 -13.23
CA ILE A 171 -4.03 -11.95 -12.56
C ILE A 171 -4.50 -11.11 -11.37
N ALA A 172 -4.03 -11.44 -10.17
CA ALA A 172 -4.22 -10.64 -8.97
C ALA A 172 -2.96 -9.82 -8.65
N VAL A 173 -3.16 -8.62 -8.11
CA VAL A 173 -2.10 -7.71 -7.64
C VAL A 173 -2.55 -6.91 -6.43
N CYS A 174 -1.62 -6.22 -5.78
CA CYS A 174 -1.92 -5.12 -4.86
C CYS A 174 -1.24 -3.86 -5.41
N ALA A 175 -1.94 -3.10 -6.26
CA ALA A 175 -1.33 -2.10 -7.14
C ALA A 175 -2.21 -0.86 -7.41
N GLU A 176 -3.14 -0.52 -6.52
CA GLU A 176 -4.00 0.68 -6.59
C GLU A 176 -3.18 1.95 -6.75
N TYR A 177 -2.02 2.00 -6.09
CA TYR A 177 -1.07 3.11 -6.13
C TYR A 177 -0.21 3.14 -7.41
N SER A 178 -0.23 2.10 -8.24
CA SER A 178 0.58 2.08 -9.46
C SER A 178 -0.17 2.74 -10.60
N PHE A 179 0.37 3.83 -11.15
CA PHE A 179 -0.17 4.47 -12.35
C PHE A 179 -0.23 3.57 -13.61
N THR A 180 0.29 2.35 -13.56
CA THR A 180 0.15 1.36 -14.65
C THR A 180 -1.07 0.44 -14.48
N SER A 181 -1.76 0.48 -13.34
CA SER A 181 -2.88 -0.41 -13.01
C SER A 181 -3.93 -0.49 -14.12
N SER A 182 -4.44 0.67 -14.55
CA SER A 182 -5.49 0.75 -15.56
C SER A 182 -5.01 0.30 -16.96
N VAL A 183 -3.82 0.73 -17.38
CA VAL A 183 -3.18 0.25 -18.63
C VAL A 183 -3.05 -1.28 -18.62
N LEU A 184 -2.69 -1.88 -17.48
CA LEU A 184 -2.59 -3.33 -17.34
C LEU A 184 -3.97 -3.99 -17.39
N THR A 185 -5.01 -3.36 -16.87
CA THR A 185 -6.40 -3.82 -17.04
C THR A 185 -6.79 -3.85 -18.52
N ALA A 186 -6.50 -2.79 -19.28
CA ALA A 186 -6.73 -2.79 -20.73
C ALA A 186 -5.91 -3.86 -21.46
N TYR A 187 -4.66 -4.05 -21.06
CA TYR A 187 -3.79 -5.07 -21.62
C TYR A 187 -4.32 -6.49 -21.34
N CYS A 188 -4.70 -6.80 -20.11
CA CYS A 188 -5.29 -8.08 -19.71
C CYS A 188 -6.60 -8.36 -20.46
N LYS A 189 -7.48 -7.36 -20.61
CA LYS A 189 -8.72 -7.47 -21.41
C LYS A 189 -8.46 -7.88 -22.86
N GLN A 190 -7.44 -7.32 -23.52
CA GLN A 190 -7.06 -7.74 -24.89
C GLN A 190 -6.56 -9.17 -24.98
N ARG A 191 -6.20 -9.78 -23.85
CA ARG A 191 -5.72 -11.15 -23.71
C ARG A 191 -6.81 -12.08 -23.14
N ASN A 192 -8.02 -11.59 -22.90
CA ASN A 192 -9.11 -12.30 -22.21
C ASN A 192 -8.73 -12.77 -20.79
N ILE A 193 -7.98 -11.95 -20.07
CA ILE A 193 -7.54 -12.23 -18.69
C ILE A 193 -8.18 -11.22 -17.77
N LYS A 194 -8.71 -11.68 -16.64
CA LYS A 194 -9.29 -10.82 -15.62
C LYS A 194 -8.19 -10.18 -14.78
N HIS A 195 -8.22 -8.87 -14.59
CA HIS A 195 -7.26 -8.16 -13.75
C HIS A 195 -7.92 -7.75 -12.43
N ILE A 196 -7.40 -8.29 -11.33
CA ILE A 196 -7.99 -8.18 -9.99
C ILE A 196 -7.00 -7.46 -9.08
N ASP A 197 -7.49 -6.47 -8.34
CA ASP A 197 -6.75 -5.86 -7.25
C ASP A 197 -7.23 -6.40 -5.90
N VAL A 198 -6.27 -6.57 -5.00
CA VAL A 198 -6.49 -6.85 -3.59
C VAL A 198 -5.89 -5.70 -2.81
N MET A 199 -6.74 -5.01 -2.07
CA MET A 199 -6.35 -3.81 -1.35
C MET A 199 -5.19 -4.10 -0.39
N HIS A 200 -4.18 -3.24 -0.42
CA HIS A 200 -3.07 -3.28 0.54
C HIS A 200 -2.79 -1.93 1.18
N GLY A 201 -2.75 -1.95 2.51
CA GLY A 201 -2.50 -0.80 3.35
C GLY A 201 -3.70 0.16 3.40
N GLU A 202 -3.74 0.96 4.45
CA GLU A 202 -4.75 1.98 4.65
C GLU A 202 -4.87 2.93 3.44
N LYS A 203 -6.10 3.19 3.00
CA LYS A 203 -6.39 4.20 1.97
C LYS A 203 -7.01 5.44 2.58
N MET A 204 -6.53 6.57 2.11
CA MET A 204 -6.95 7.91 2.48
C MET A 204 -7.07 8.76 1.21
N TYR A 205 -7.57 9.99 1.32
CA TYR A 205 -7.59 10.93 0.22
C TYR A 205 -6.16 11.33 -0.15
N TYR A 206 -5.55 10.56 -1.04
CA TYR A 206 -4.20 10.78 -1.53
C TYR A 206 -4.16 10.57 -3.04
N MET A 207 -3.93 11.64 -3.80
CA MET A 207 -4.06 11.62 -5.26
C MET A 207 -3.10 10.66 -5.97
N ARG A 208 -2.11 10.10 -5.28
CA ARG A 208 -1.32 8.96 -5.80
C ARG A 208 -2.22 7.77 -6.17
N ASP A 209 -3.28 7.56 -5.41
CA ASP A 209 -4.18 6.41 -5.48
C ASP A 209 -5.48 6.77 -6.26
N SER A 210 -5.38 7.71 -7.20
CA SER A 210 -6.48 8.22 -8.03
C SER A 210 -6.62 7.51 -9.37
N PHE A 211 -7.79 7.65 -10.02
CA PHE A 211 -8.10 7.22 -11.39
C PHE A 211 -8.00 5.72 -11.73
N PHE A 212 -7.45 4.87 -10.84
CA PHE A 212 -7.21 3.46 -11.14
C PHE A 212 -8.49 2.67 -11.46
N LYS A 213 -8.29 1.59 -12.22
CA LYS A 213 -9.34 0.66 -12.62
C LYS A 213 -8.79 -0.75 -12.78
N PHE A 214 -9.53 -1.70 -12.24
CA PHE A 214 -9.41 -3.15 -12.39
C PHE A 214 -10.74 -3.71 -12.87
N ASP A 215 -10.79 -5.00 -13.17
CA ASP A 215 -12.07 -5.69 -13.40
C ASP A 215 -12.77 -5.95 -12.07
N GLU A 216 -12.02 -6.24 -11.01
CA GLU A 216 -12.47 -6.31 -9.62
C GLU A 216 -11.39 -5.72 -8.69
N CYS A 217 -11.81 -5.06 -7.61
CA CYS A 217 -10.92 -4.50 -6.59
C CYS A 217 -11.48 -4.87 -5.21
N TYR A 218 -10.80 -5.78 -4.52
CA TYR A 218 -11.18 -6.23 -3.19
C TYR A 218 -10.76 -5.20 -2.16
N ILE A 219 -11.72 -4.60 -1.45
CA ILE A 219 -11.50 -3.57 -0.43
C ILE A 219 -11.99 -4.07 0.94
N TRP A 220 -11.41 -3.56 2.01
CA TRP A 220 -11.68 -4.06 3.36
C TRP A 220 -12.97 -3.51 3.98
N ASP A 221 -13.47 -2.39 3.47
CA ASP A 221 -14.66 -1.69 3.96
C ASP A 221 -15.24 -0.79 2.86
N GLU A 222 -16.56 -0.61 2.82
CA GLU A 222 -17.24 0.27 1.86
C GLU A 222 -16.73 1.72 1.91
N TYR A 223 -16.29 2.18 3.07
CA TYR A 223 -15.75 3.52 3.26
C TYR A 223 -14.52 3.78 2.39
N TYR A 224 -13.65 2.78 2.19
CA TYR A 224 -12.53 2.91 1.27
C TYR A 224 -13.01 3.08 -0.18
N GLY A 225 -14.05 2.35 -0.59
CA GLY A 225 -14.67 2.51 -1.90
C GLY A 225 -15.16 3.94 -2.14
N LYS A 226 -15.77 4.57 -1.11
CA LYS A 226 -16.21 5.98 -1.16
C LYS A 226 -15.04 6.94 -1.35
N ILE A 227 -13.95 6.76 -0.59
CA ILE A 227 -12.74 7.59 -0.71
C ILE A 227 -12.10 7.44 -2.09
N LEU A 228 -11.86 6.20 -2.54
CA LEU A 228 -11.18 5.92 -3.80
C LEU A 228 -12.02 6.43 -4.99
N ALA A 229 -13.34 6.26 -4.94
CA ALA A 229 -14.25 6.82 -5.94
C ALA A 229 -14.23 8.36 -5.96
N SER A 230 -14.10 9.02 -4.80
CA SER A 230 -13.94 10.48 -4.74
C SER A 230 -12.68 10.97 -5.46
N MET A 231 -11.67 10.09 -5.58
CA MET A 231 -10.44 10.30 -6.34
C MET A 231 -10.49 9.71 -7.76
N LYS A 232 -11.69 9.54 -8.31
CA LYS A 232 -11.94 9.09 -9.70
C LYS A 232 -11.55 7.64 -10.01
N ALA A 233 -11.26 6.80 -9.01
CA ALA A 233 -11.24 5.36 -9.22
C ALA A 233 -12.62 4.90 -9.74
N ASP A 234 -12.66 3.87 -10.59
CA ASP A 234 -13.95 3.34 -11.05
C ASP A 234 -14.76 2.81 -9.86
N LYS A 235 -16.01 3.25 -9.68
CA LYS A 235 -16.83 2.88 -8.52
C LYS A 235 -17.45 1.47 -8.65
N ASN A 236 -17.54 0.96 -9.87
CA ASN A 236 -18.24 -0.30 -10.15
C ASN A 236 -17.35 -1.55 -9.98
N GLN A 237 -16.08 -1.37 -9.61
CA GLN A 237 -15.10 -2.47 -9.48
C GLN A 237 -15.02 -3.04 -8.06
N PHE A 238 -15.58 -2.36 -7.05
CA PHE A 238 -15.29 -2.66 -5.65
C PHE A 238 -16.06 -3.87 -5.12
N VAL A 239 -15.34 -4.79 -4.47
CA VAL A 239 -15.87 -5.96 -3.77
C VAL A 239 -15.42 -5.88 -2.31
N VAL A 240 -16.34 -5.88 -1.36
CA VAL A 240 -15.99 -5.76 0.07
C VAL A 240 -15.68 -7.16 0.64
N GLU A 241 -14.43 -7.38 1.05
CA GLU A 241 -14.00 -8.58 1.77
C GLU A 241 -12.75 -8.30 2.60
N VAL A 242 -12.78 -8.66 3.87
CA VAL A 242 -11.63 -8.55 4.78
C VAL A 242 -10.77 -9.81 4.66
N PRO A 243 -9.46 -9.70 4.32
CA PRO A 243 -8.58 -10.86 4.20
C PRO A 243 -8.14 -11.41 5.55
N ALA A 244 -7.60 -12.63 5.55
CA ALA A 244 -7.08 -13.30 6.75
C ALA A 244 -5.85 -12.60 7.35
N SER A 245 -5.16 -11.76 6.57
CA SER A 245 -4.10 -10.88 7.07
C SER A 245 -4.61 -9.74 7.97
N LEU A 246 -5.92 -9.47 7.97
CA LEU A 246 -6.55 -8.46 8.83
C LEU A 246 -7.42 -9.08 9.91
N LYS A 247 -8.25 -10.05 9.54
CA LYS A 247 -9.13 -10.77 10.46
C LYS A 247 -8.56 -12.17 10.68
N PHE A 248 -8.12 -12.45 11.90
CA PHE A 248 -7.47 -13.72 12.20
C PHE A 248 -8.47 -14.87 12.12
N ASP A 249 -7.97 -16.03 11.71
CA ASP A 249 -8.77 -17.24 11.58
C ASP A 249 -8.93 -17.94 12.94
N GLY A 250 -10.14 -18.42 13.25
CA GLY A 250 -10.45 -19.19 14.45
C GLY A 250 -11.01 -18.37 15.62
N GLU A 251 -11.37 -19.07 16.71
CA GLU A 251 -11.72 -18.42 17.98
C GLU A 251 -10.44 -17.91 18.65
N LEU A 252 -10.32 -16.59 18.73
CA LEU A 252 -9.18 -15.94 19.35
C LEU A 252 -9.37 -15.89 20.87
N ILE A 253 -8.54 -16.62 21.60
CA ILE A 253 -8.48 -16.50 23.06
C ILE A 253 -7.65 -15.28 23.41
N ARG A 254 -8.29 -14.27 24.00
CA ARG A 254 -7.64 -13.08 24.56
C ARG A 254 -6.72 -13.50 25.71
N THR A 255 -5.42 -13.26 25.60
CA THR A 255 -4.40 -13.55 26.62
C THR A 255 -3.92 -12.29 27.35
N GLN A 256 -4.73 -11.23 27.30
CA GLN A 256 -4.42 -9.87 27.73
C GLN A 256 -3.40 -9.80 28.89
N LYS A 257 -2.23 -9.24 28.59
CA LYS A 257 -1.11 -9.06 29.53
C LYS A 257 -0.88 -7.57 29.83
N TYR A 258 -1.14 -6.71 28.85
CA TYR A 258 -0.95 -5.27 28.93
C TYR A 258 -2.29 -4.57 28.84
N ASP A 259 -2.44 -3.43 29.51
CA ASP A 259 -3.62 -2.58 29.37
C ASP A 259 -3.57 -1.84 28.02
N TYR A 260 -2.37 -1.39 27.63
CA TYR A 260 -2.14 -0.67 26.38
C TYR A 260 -0.88 -1.15 25.68
N THR A 261 -0.98 -1.32 24.36
CA THR A 261 0.21 -1.47 23.49
C THR A 261 0.24 -0.33 22.50
N TYR A 262 1.33 0.44 22.48
CA TYR A 262 1.56 1.48 21.48
C TYR A 262 2.31 0.92 20.28
N TYR A 263 1.72 1.02 19.10
CA TYR A 263 2.27 0.54 17.84
C TYR A 263 2.97 1.69 17.11
N LEU A 264 4.30 1.66 17.15
CA LEU A 264 5.16 2.63 16.49
C LEU A 264 5.18 2.40 14.97
N GLY A 265 5.27 3.49 14.23
CA GLY A 265 5.55 3.52 12.80
C GLY A 265 6.97 4.00 12.52
N ALA A 266 7.08 5.13 11.82
CA ALA A 266 8.34 5.76 11.41
C ALA A 266 8.52 7.15 12.03
N GLU A 267 8.07 7.32 13.27
CA GLU A 267 8.14 8.58 14.03
C GLU A 267 9.59 9.07 14.21
N SER A 268 9.76 10.39 14.31
CA SER A 268 11.05 11.00 14.67
C SER A 268 11.34 10.82 16.15
N GLU A 269 12.61 10.99 16.57
CA GLU A 269 12.99 10.86 17.98
C GLU A 269 12.24 11.87 18.87
N GLU A 270 11.97 13.07 18.37
CA GLU A 270 11.21 14.11 19.07
C GLU A 270 9.77 13.63 19.34
N VAL A 271 9.11 13.06 18.33
CA VAL A 271 7.77 12.49 18.48
C VAL A 271 7.80 11.29 19.43
N LEU A 272 8.82 10.42 19.36
CA LEU A 272 8.98 9.31 20.30
C LEU A 272 9.10 9.77 21.75
N LYS A 273 9.84 10.86 22.01
CA LYS A 273 9.94 11.46 23.35
C LYS A 273 8.60 12.00 23.83
N GLU A 274 7.80 12.58 22.95
CA GLU A 274 6.47 13.07 23.31
C GLU A 274 5.50 11.93 23.62
N ILE A 275 5.49 10.88 22.77
CA ILE A 275 4.74 9.64 23.05
C ILE A 275 5.16 9.06 24.41
N SER A 276 6.46 9.01 24.70
CA SER A 276 6.98 8.50 25.97
C SER A 276 6.44 9.26 27.18
N LYS A 277 6.47 10.60 27.16
CA LYS A 277 5.91 11.42 28.25
C LYS A 277 4.42 11.17 28.48
N ILE A 278 3.65 11.00 27.40
CA ILE A 278 2.22 10.74 27.47
C ILE A 278 1.96 9.36 28.09
N LEU A 279 2.64 8.33 27.59
CA LEU A 279 2.47 6.96 28.07
C LEU A 279 2.99 6.77 29.50
N GLU A 280 3.99 7.55 29.94
CA GLU A 280 4.48 7.49 31.31
C GLU A 280 3.41 7.93 32.33
N GLN A 281 2.48 8.80 31.95
CA GLN A 281 1.34 9.18 32.80
C GLN A 281 0.39 7.99 32.99
N LEU A 282 0.08 7.26 31.92
CA LEU A 282 -0.71 6.03 32.00
C LEU A 282 -0.01 4.98 32.87
N TYR A 283 1.31 4.82 32.72
CA TYR A 283 2.11 3.93 33.57
C TYR A 283 2.05 4.33 35.05
N LYS A 284 2.22 5.62 35.36
CA LYS A 284 2.16 6.16 36.74
C LYS A 284 0.78 5.97 37.39
N SER A 285 -0.29 5.91 36.60
CA SER A 285 -1.65 5.56 37.08
C SER A 285 -1.88 4.03 37.26
N GLY A 286 -0.85 3.20 37.10
CA GLY A 286 -0.88 1.76 37.36
C GLY A 286 -1.12 0.87 36.14
N ASN A 287 -1.21 1.44 34.93
CA ASN A 287 -1.42 0.65 33.71
C ASN A 287 -0.13 -0.07 33.26
N LYS A 288 -0.27 -1.30 32.77
CA LYS A 288 0.80 -2.07 32.11
C LYS A 288 0.91 -1.64 30.65
N ILE A 289 2.06 -1.05 30.30
CA ILE A 289 2.33 -0.51 28.97
C ILE A 289 3.30 -1.41 28.21
N SER A 290 2.95 -1.69 26.96
CA SER A 290 3.84 -2.31 25.98
C SER A 290 4.08 -1.37 24.79
N ILE A 291 5.27 -1.40 24.22
CA ILE A 291 5.65 -0.68 23.01
C ILE A 291 6.01 -1.71 21.96
N ARG A 292 5.33 -1.67 20.81
CA ARG A 292 5.69 -2.46 19.63
C ARG A 292 6.40 -1.60 18.59
N PRO A 293 7.71 -1.77 18.39
CA PRO A 293 8.46 -1.10 17.33
C PRO A 293 8.02 -1.54 15.94
N HIS A 294 8.16 -0.68 14.93
CA HIS A 294 8.00 -1.09 13.54
C HIS A 294 9.22 -1.93 13.10
N PRO A 295 9.02 -3.16 12.56
CA PRO A 295 10.12 -4.11 12.30
C PRO A 295 11.14 -3.62 11.27
N ARG A 296 10.81 -2.57 10.49
CA ARG A 296 11.69 -2.02 9.44
C ARG A 296 12.18 -0.60 9.69
N TYR A 297 11.48 0.17 10.53
CA TYR A 297 11.66 1.63 10.60
C TYR A 297 12.14 2.11 11.96
N SER A 298 11.84 1.37 13.03
CA SER A 298 12.24 1.74 14.38
C SER A 298 13.69 1.34 14.65
N ASN A 299 14.40 2.18 15.40
CA ASN A 299 15.69 1.85 15.97
C ASN A 299 15.47 1.31 17.39
N MET A 300 15.72 0.02 17.59
CA MET A 300 15.47 -0.68 18.87
C MET A 300 16.21 -0.05 20.04
N ASP A 301 17.45 0.41 19.85
CA ASP A 301 18.26 0.98 20.93
C ASP A 301 17.67 2.30 21.41
N ILE A 302 17.20 3.12 20.46
CA ILE A 302 16.53 4.40 20.76
C ILE A 302 15.21 4.14 21.48
N VAL A 303 14.40 3.20 21.00
CA VAL A 303 13.11 2.86 21.63
C VAL A 303 13.34 2.37 23.07
N LYS A 304 14.24 1.41 23.29
CA LYS A 304 14.55 0.91 24.65
C LYS A 304 15.07 1.99 25.59
N LYS A 305 15.83 2.96 25.07
CA LYS A 305 16.33 4.10 25.84
C LYS A 305 15.24 5.10 26.21
N ILE A 306 14.25 5.30 25.34
CA ILE A 306 13.17 6.28 25.55
C ILE A 306 12.04 5.72 26.42
N PHE A 307 11.73 4.43 26.29
CA PHE A 307 10.58 3.77 26.93
C PHE A 307 11.02 2.81 28.04
N THR A 308 11.89 3.27 28.95
CA THR A 308 12.47 2.44 30.03
C THR A 308 11.44 1.92 31.04
N PHE A 309 10.28 2.56 31.13
CA PHE A 309 9.17 2.18 32.02
C PHE A 309 8.21 1.14 31.41
N ALA A 310 8.35 0.83 30.11
CA ALA A 310 7.42 -0.03 29.37
C ALA A 310 8.11 -1.29 28.83
N ASP A 311 7.32 -2.32 28.52
CA ASP A 311 7.81 -3.52 27.86
C ASP A 311 7.99 -3.27 26.37
N VAL A 312 9.23 -3.31 25.87
CA VAL A 312 9.53 -3.12 24.44
C VAL A 312 9.60 -4.47 23.75
N GLU A 313 8.62 -4.76 22.90
CA GLU A 313 8.50 -6.06 22.24
C GLU A 313 9.64 -6.35 21.26
N ASP A 314 10.11 -7.59 21.23
CA ASP A 314 10.96 -8.11 20.15
C ASP A 314 10.10 -8.66 19.01
N THR A 315 10.07 -7.94 17.89
CA THR A 315 9.29 -8.30 16.69
C THR A 315 9.73 -9.59 16.02
N THR A 316 10.90 -10.15 16.37
CA THR A 316 11.35 -11.47 15.89
C THR A 316 10.77 -12.62 16.72
N GLN A 317 10.32 -12.36 17.94
CA GLN A 317 9.80 -13.36 18.87
C GLN A 317 8.28 -13.26 19.03
N THR A 318 7.73 -12.04 18.98
CA THR A 318 6.30 -11.76 19.17
C THR A 318 5.65 -11.41 17.84
N SER A 319 4.75 -12.28 17.36
CA SER A 319 3.98 -12.00 16.15
C SER A 319 3.02 -10.82 16.35
N ILE A 320 2.52 -10.25 15.26
CA ILE A 320 1.57 -9.12 15.35
C ILE A 320 0.23 -9.59 15.94
N GLU A 321 -0.18 -10.81 15.61
CA GLU A 321 -1.36 -11.47 16.16
C GLU A 321 -1.23 -11.63 17.67
N GLN A 322 -0.11 -12.18 18.14
CA GLN A 322 0.15 -12.34 19.57
C GLN A 322 0.16 -10.99 20.30
N SER A 323 0.84 -9.99 19.73
CA SER A 323 0.88 -8.63 20.29
C SER A 323 -0.52 -8.04 20.47
N LEU A 324 -1.37 -8.14 19.45
CA LEU A 324 -2.75 -7.68 19.51
C LEU A 324 -3.59 -8.44 20.56
N LEU A 325 -3.45 -9.77 20.62
CA LEU A 325 -4.21 -10.60 21.58
C LEU A 325 -3.85 -10.35 23.04
N GLN A 326 -2.61 -9.91 23.30
CA GLN A 326 -2.15 -9.55 24.64
C GLN A 326 -2.39 -8.08 25.02
N SER A 327 -2.85 -7.23 24.08
CA SER A 327 -3.17 -5.80 24.33
C SER A 327 -4.60 -5.60 24.85
N GLY A 328 -4.80 -4.85 25.93
CA GLY A 328 -6.11 -4.35 26.33
C GLY A 328 -6.73 -3.44 25.28
N ALA A 329 -5.95 -2.45 24.81
CA ALA A 329 -6.25 -1.65 23.62
C ALA A 329 -4.99 -1.36 22.79
N ALA A 330 -5.17 -1.21 21.48
CA ALA A 330 -4.11 -0.85 20.54
C ALA A 330 -4.06 0.67 20.34
N ILE A 331 -2.90 1.28 20.57
CA ILE A 331 -2.69 2.73 20.45
C ILE A 331 -1.79 3.05 19.26
N SER A 332 -2.18 4.00 18.42
CA SER A 332 -1.33 4.60 17.40
C SER A 332 -1.97 5.88 16.87
N LEU A 333 -1.19 6.78 16.25
CA LEU A 333 -1.74 7.91 15.50
C LEU A 333 -2.49 7.43 14.25
N TYR A 334 -1.85 6.56 13.45
CA TYR A 334 -2.48 5.84 12.34
C TYR A 334 -1.63 4.60 12.02
N SER A 335 -2.30 3.48 11.75
CA SER A 335 -1.61 2.23 11.40
C SER A 335 -2.62 1.22 10.85
N THR A 336 -2.18 0.39 9.90
CA THR A 336 -2.94 -0.80 9.49
C THR A 336 -3.23 -1.72 10.69
N VAL A 337 -2.39 -1.69 11.72
CA VAL A 337 -2.59 -2.48 12.95
C VAL A 337 -3.85 -2.05 13.70
N LEU A 338 -4.23 -0.77 13.67
CA LEU A 338 -5.50 -0.34 14.28
C LEU A 338 -6.69 -0.97 13.55
N ASN A 339 -6.60 -1.11 12.23
CA ASN A 339 -7.63 -1.79 11.46
C ASN A 339 -7.65 -3.31 11.72
N GLN A 340 -6.48 -3.94 11.91
CA GLN A 340 -6.39 -5.32 12.40
C GLN A 340 -7.06 -5.47 13.77
N ALA A 341 -6.80 -4.56 14.71
CA ALA A 341 -7.45 -4.56 16.01
C ALA A 341 -8.98 -4.48 15.89
N LEU A 342 -9.50 -3.53 15.11
CA LEU A 342 -10.95 -3.39 14.84
C LEU A 342 -11.55 -4.67 14.24
N CYS A 343 -10.90 -5.28 13.24
CA CYS A 343 -11.37 -6.50 12.60
C CYS A 343 -11.45 -7.71 13.55
N ASN A 344 -10.70 -7.66 14.66
CA ASN A 344 -10.63 -8.71 15.68
C ASN A 344 -11.25 -8.28 17.02
N SER A 345 -12.10 -7.24 17.04
CA SER A 345 -12.81 -6.75 18.23
C SER A 345 -11.88 -6.35 19.39
N ILE A 346 -10.69 -5.86 19.07
CA ILE A 346 -9.74 -5.30 20.04
C ILE A 346 -9.94 -3.78 20.04
N PRO A 347 -10.19 -3.15 21.21
CA PRO A 347 -10.37 -1.71 21.30
C PRO A 347 -9.17 -0.95 20.73
N ILE A 348 -9.44 0.15 20.05
CA ILE A 348 -8.40 1.05 19.54
C ILE A 348 -8.46 2.41 20.22
N ILE A 349 -7.29 3.02 20.38
CA ILE A 349 -7.11 4.38 20.85
C ILE A 349 -6.30 5.13 19.79
N ILE A 350 -6.82 6.26 19.34
CA ILE A 350 -6.12 7.12 18.38
C ILE A 350 -5.34 8.17 19.16
N ASP A 351 -4.03 8.22 18.92
CA ASP A 351 -3.17 9.24 19.50
C ASP A 351 -3.43 10.59 18.83
N ASN A 352 -4.11 11.47 19.56
CA ASN A 352 -4.37 12.85 19.14
C ASN A 352 -3.46 13.87 19.83
N MET A 353 -2.47 13.42 20.61
CA MET A 353 -1.69 14.26 21.51
C MET A 353 -0.23 14.38 21.08
N SER A 354 0.43 13.28 20.67
CA SER A 354 1.86 13.32 20.34
C SER A 354 2.17 14.12 19.07
N ASN A 355 1.21 14.18 18.14
CA ASN A 355 1.29 15.00 16.94
C ASN A 355 -0.10 15.50 16.51
N PRO A 356 -0.61 16.58 17.13
CA PRO A 356 -1.96 17.09 16.87
C PRO A 356 -2.15 17.58 15.42
N GLU A 357 -1.07 18.07 14.79
CA GLU A 357 -1.11 18.51 13.38
C GLU A 357 -1.42 17.35 12.45
N ASN A 358 -0.69 16.24 12.57
CA ASN A 358 -0.94 15.05 11.77
C ASN A 358 -2.30 14.41 12.10
N PHE A 359 -2.72 14.42 13.37
CA PHE A 359 -4.05 13.95 13.75
C PHE A 359 -5.17 14.74 13.05
N ASN A 360 -5.08 16.08 13.05
CA ASN A 360 -6.03 16.91 12.32
C ASN A 360 -5.97 16.65 10.82
N LYS A 361 -4.77 16.41 10.29
CA LYS A 361 -4.60 16.06 8.87
C LYS A 361 -5.26 14.73 8.50
N LEU A 362 -5.23 13.72 9.38
CA LEU A 362 -5.92 12.45 9.18
C LEU A 362 -7.44 12.62 9.04
N LYS A 363 -8.04 13.58 9.74
CA LYS A 363 -9.46 13.93 9.57
C LYS A 363 -9.73 14.45 8.16
N GLU A 364 -8.91 15.38 7.67
CA GLU A 364 -9.03 15.93 6.31
C GLU A 364 -8.82 14.86 5.22
N LEU A 365 -7.87 13.97 5.45
CA LEU A 365 -7.53 12.85 4.58
C LEU A 365 -8.57 11.74 4.63
N GLY A 366 -9.48 11.76 5.61
CA GLY A 366 -10.54 10.76 5.76
C GLY A 366 -10.03 9.41 6.24
N TYR A 367 -9.13 9.35 7.22
CA TYR A 367 -8.65 8.08 7.78
C TYR A 367 -9.79 7.25 8.40
N VAL A 368 -9.93 5.98 8.00
CA VAL A 368 -11.12 5.16 8.33
C VAL A 368 -11.35 4.96 9.82
N CYS A 369 -10.28 4.81 10.62
CA CYS A 369 -10.44 4.47 12.04
C CYS A 369 -11.11 5.61 12.82
N LEU A 370 -11.02 6.86 12.34
CA LEU A 370 -11.73 8.00 12.91
C LEU A 370 -13.25 7.95 12.71
N TYR A 371 -13.74 7.06 11.84
CA TYR A 371 -15.17 6.84 11.55
C TYR A 371 -15.67 5.47 12.04
N LYS A 372 -14.84 4.75 12.80
CA LYS A 372 -15.18 3.51 13.49
C LYS A 372 -15.19 3.75 15.00
N GLU A 373 -15.62 2.77 15.77
CA GLU A 373 -15.58 2.86 17.23
C GLU A 373 -14.12 2.97 17.71
N HIS A 374 -13.80 4.04 18.42
CA HIS A 374 -12.47 4.32 18.96
C HIS A 374 -12.58 5.25 20.17
N ARG A 375 -11.48 5.33 20.94
CA ARG A 375 -11.27 6.38 21.95
C ARG A 375 -10.13 7.30 21.52
N LEU A 376 -10.10 8.52 22.03
CA LEU A 376 -8.93 9.39 21.88
C LEU A 376 -7.97 9.21 23.06
N LEU A 377 -6.67 9.34 22.82
CA LEU A 377 -5.68 9.18 23.89
C LEU A 377 -5.85 10.22 25.02
N SER A 378 -6.22 11.45 24.66
CA SER A 378 -6.62 12.49 25.61
C SER A 378 -7.76 12.07 26.55
N GLU A 379 -8.82 11.44 26.04
CA GLU A 379 -9.95 10.94 26.85
C GLU A 379 -9.58 9.76 27.75
N VAL A 380 -8.50 9.03 27.42
CA VAL A 380 -7.99 7.95 28.25
C VAL A 380 -7.24 8.52 29.44
N LEU A 381 -6.40 9.54 29.23
CA LEU A 381 -5.66 10.21 30.30
C LEU A 381 -6.58 10.94 31.28
N GLU A 382 -7.61 11.65 30.80
CA GLU A 382 -8.55 12.37 31.67
C GLU A 382 -9.28 11.47 32.67
N LYS A 383 -9.46 10.18 32.34
CA LYS A 383 -10.10 9.18 33.23
C LYS A 383 -9.11 8.49 34.17
N SER A 384 -7.81 8.69 33.97
CA SER A 384 -6.72 8.08 34.76
C SER A 384 -6.12 9.03 35.79
N VAL A 385 -6.49 10.33 35.73
CA VAL A 385 -6.24 11.35 36.76
C VAL A 385 -7.47 11.43 37.66
#